data_AF-A0AAE9WMY7-F1
#
_entry.id   AF-A0AAE9WMY7-F1
#
_cell.length_a   1.000
_cell.length_b   1.000
_cell.length_c   1.000
_cell.angle_alpha   90.00
_cell.angle_beta   90.00
_cell.angle_gamma   90.00
#
_symmetry.space_group_name_H-M   'P 1'
#
loop_
_entity.id
_entity.type
_entity.pdbx_description
1 polymer ?
#
loop_
_entity_poly.entity_id
_entity_poly.type
_entity_poly.pdbx_seq_one_letter_code
_entity_poly.pdbx_strand_id
1 'polypeptide(L)'
;MFYLEKLNSFIENKYAMSNWNKKNIIFYPNKWCSPKYNNYGMDALTNCLLVKNDVAGCEIPNDVINIKSKEYCSDLNYLKVHKFLYLVRSSSDTSCTLKDKKLCNTFLDFLKNKPITLDPFSNCSKYSGDAPDDYFLENTYNKSDIYLLSLSLIFFFFFTTIILFAIFILIRVNTPIDSSFKINSERLNIFFRFTRIFDVWK
;
A
#
# COMPACT_ATOMS: atom_id res chain seq x y z
N MET A 1 17.19 27.83 -27.72
CA MET A 1 17.60 28.16 -26.33
C MET A 1 16.42 28.06 -25.36
N PHE A 2 15.28 28.73 -25.60
CA PHE A 2 14.08 28.67 -24.74
C PHE A 2 13.47 27.28 -24.45
N TYR A 3 13.60 26.30 -25.36
CA TYR A 3 13.05 24.96 -25.15
C TYR A 3 13.84 24.12 -24.14
N LEU A 4 15.15 24.36 -24.03
CA LEU A 4 16.02 23.63 -23.09
C LEU A 4 15.82 24.12 -21.65
N GLU A 5 15.58 25.42 -21.45
CA GLU A 5 15.26 25.99 -20.12
C GLU A 5 13.90 25.52 -19.60
N LYS A 6 12.89 25.40 -20.48
CA LYS A 6 11.58 24.83 -20.11
C LYS A 6 11.66 23.36 -19.74
N LEU A 7 12.51 22.59 -20.41
CA LEU A 7 12.75 21.18 -20.08
C LEU A 7 13.49 21.04 -18.76
N ASN A 8 14.53 21.85 -18.51
CA ASN A 8 15.24 21.84 -17.24
C ASN A 8 14.34 22.23 -16.07
N SER A 9 13.52 23.28 -16.20
CA SER A 9 12.61 23.66 -15.12
C SER A 9 11.53 22.62 -14.87
N PHE A 10 11.03 21.95 -15.91
CA PHE A 10 10.06 20.86 -15.76
C PHE A 10 10.67 19.62 -15.08
N ILE A 11 11.90 19.29 -15.45
CA ILE A 11 12.70 18.21 -14.86
C ILE A 11 12.96 18.52 -13.37
N GLU A 12 13.51 19.69 -13.06
CA GLU A 12 13.79 20.11 -11.69
C GLU A 12 12.54 20.14 -10.82
N ASN A 13 11.41 20.62 -11.35
CA ASN A 13 10.15 20.67 -10.61
C ASN A 13 9.60 19.26 -10.33
N LYS A 14 9.74 18.33 -11.29
CA LYS A 14 9.34 16.92 -11.12
C LYS A 14 10.22 16.19 -10.10
N TYR A 15 11.53 16.46 -10.10
CA TYR A 15 12.48 15.91 -9.11
C TYR A 15 12.28 16.52 -7.72
N ALA A 16 11.97 17.81 -7.63
CA ALA A 16 11.63 18.48 -6.38
C ALA A 16 10.33 17.90 -5.78
N MET A 17 9.26 17.77 -6.58
CA MET A 17 7.99 17.18 -6.16
C MET A 17 8.15 15.72 -5.68
N SER A 18 8.99 14.95 -6.38
CA SER A 18 9.34 13.56 -6.02
C SER A 18 10.07 13.46 -4.67
N ASN A 19 11.05 14.34 -4.43
CA ASN A 19 11.79 14.38 -3.16
C ASN A 19 10.93 14.90 -1.99
N TRP A 20 10.04 15.85 -2.24
CA TRP A 20 9.08 16.33 -1.23
C TRP A 20 8.07 15.25 -0.85
N ASN A 21 7.55 14.49 -1.81
CA ASN A 21 6.69 13.34 -1.53
C ASN A 21 7.42 12.24 -0.76
N LYS A 22 8.69 11.95 -1.08
CA LYS A 22 9.51 10.97 -0.34
C LYS A 22 9.76 11.39 1.12
N LYS A 23 10.08 12.66 1.37
CA LYS A 23 10.25 13.17 2.75
C LYS A 23 8.94 13.12 3.53
N ASN A 24 7.82 13.47 2.90
CA ASN A 24 6.50 13.41 3.54
C ASN A 24 5.98 11.99 3.77
N ILE A 25 6.49 10.98 3.06
CA ILE A 25 6.13 9.59 3.38
C ILE A 25 6.72 9.25 4.75
N ILE A 26 8.02 9.47 5.01
CA ILE A 26 8.70 9.06 6.25
C ILE A 26 8.04 9.60 7.53
N PHE A 27 7.53 10.83 7.52
CA PHE A 27 6.95 11.47 8.72
C PHE A 27 5.44 11.25 8.89
N TYR A 28 4.75 10.69 7.89
CA TYR A 28 3.30 10.47 7.93
C TYR A 28 3.00 8.98 7.72
N PRO A 29 2.92 8.18 8.81
CA PRO A 29 2.64 6.75 8.72
C PRO A 29 1.29 6.46 8.05
N ASN A 30 0.34 7.40 8.09
CA ASN A 30 -0.94 7.29 7.37
C ASN A 30 -0.76 7.24 5.84
N LYS A 31 0.35 7.77 5.31
CA LYS A 31 0.72 7.67 3.90
C LYS A 31 1.47 6.38 3.58
N TRP A 32 1.82 5.57 4.59
CA TRP A 32 2.46 4.27 4.37
C TRP A 32 1.43 3.20 4.01
N CYS A 33 0.22 3.32 4.52
CA CYS A 33 -0.90 2.44 4.19
C CYS A 33 -1.96 3.23 3.44
N SER A 34 -1.57 3.92 2.35
CA SER A 34 -2.58 4.54 1.48
C SER A 34 -3.43 3.44 0.85
N PRO A 35 -4.77 3.56 0.83
CA PRO A 35 -5.62 2.58 0.18
C PRO A 35 -5.21 2.44 -1.30
N LYS A 36 -5.07 1.20 -1.76
CA LYS A 36 -4.73 0.88 -3.16
C LYS A 36 -5.77 1.43 -4.13
N TYR A 37 -7.03 1.40 -3.72
CA TYR A 37 -8.17 1.84 -4.50
C TYR A 37 -8.69 3.18 -3.99
N ASN A 38 -9.15 4.02 -4.91
CA ASN A 38 -9.91 5.21 -4.55
C ASN A 38 -11.35 4.82 -4.13
N ASN A 39 -12.19 5.80 -3.80
CA ASN A 39 -13.58 5.54 -3.36
C ASN A 39 -14.38 4.66 -4.35
N TYR A 40 -14.14 4.82 -5.65
CA TYR A 40 -14.82 4.05 -6.69
C TYR A 40 -14.32 2.60 -6.74
N GLY A 41 -13.01 2.37 -6.72
CA GLY A 41 -12.45 1.02 -6.65
C GLY A 41 -12.80 0.30 -5.34
N MET A 42 -12.93 1.05 -4.24
CA MET A 42 -13.37 0.52 -2.94
C MET A 42 -14.81 0.01 -2.98
N ASP A 43 -15.71 0.62 -3.76
CA ASP A 43 -17.08 0.11 -3.95
C ASP A 43 -17.07 -1.25 -4.65
N ALA A 44 -16.29 -1.39 -5.73
CA ALA A 44 -16.15 -2.66 -6.46
C ALA A 44 -15.56 -3.77 -5.57
N LEU A 45 -14.52 -3.45 -4.81
CA LEU A 45 -13.91 -4.38 -3.84
C LEU A 45 -14.90 -4.79 -2.76
N THR A 46 -15.65 -3.83 -2.20
CA THR A 46 -16.64 -4.09 -1.16
C THR A 46 -17.74 -5.00 -1.68
N ASN A 47 -18.24 -4.75 -2.89
CA ASN A 47 -19.25 -5.58 -3.53
C ASN A 47 -18.72 -6.99 -3.83
N CYS A 48 -17.48 -7.15 -4.27
CA CYS A 48 -16.84 -8.46 -4.42
C CYS A 48 -16.75 -9.23 -3.08
N LEU A 49 -16.38 -8.53 -2.00
CA LEU A 49 -16.32 -9.14 -0.66
C LEU A 49 -17.71 -9.53 -0.13
N LEU A 50 -18.76 -8.79 -0.45
CA LEU A 50 -20.14 -9.16 -0.11
C LEU A 50 -20.54 -10.49 -0.76
N VAL A 51 -20.17 -10.69 -2.02
CA VAL A 51 -20.38 -11.96 -2.72
C VAL A 51 -19.56 -13.08 -2.07
N LYS A 52 -18.26 -12.84 -1.79
CA LYS A 52 -17.38 -13.86 -1.20
C LYS A 52 -17.86 -14.35 0.18
N ASN A 53 -18.45 -13.47 0.97
CA ASN A 53 -18.91 -13.76 2.33
C ASN A 53 -20.39 -14.19 2.37
N ASP A 54 -21.05 -14.36 1.21
CA ASP A 54 -22.46 -14.74 1.11
C ASP A 54 -23.42 -13.78 1.86
N VAL A 55 -23.06 -12.48 1.92
CA VAL A 55 -23.86 -11.42 2.58
C VAL A 55 -24.53 -10.50 1.55
N ALA A 56 -24.51 -10.88 0.28
CA ALA A 56 -25.26 -10.18 -0.76
C ALA A 56 -26.77 -10.35 -0.57
N GLY A 57 -27.57 -9.43 -1.10
CA GLY A 57 -29.03 -9.46 -1.00
C GLY A 57 -29.70 -10.59 -1.80
N CYS A 58 -28.93 -11.37 -2.56
CA CYS A 58 -29.35 -12.51 -3.35
C CYS A 58 -28.30 -13.63 -3.31
N GLU A 59 -28.73 -14.87 -3.55
CA GLU A 59 -27.83 -16.03 -3.62
C GLU A 59 -27.17 -16.07 -5.00
N ILE A 60 -25.86 -15.85 -5.02
CA ILE A 60 -25.06 -15.93 -6.26
C ILE A 60 -24.46 -17.33 -6.32
N PRO A 61 -24.90 -18.15 -7.28
CA PRO A 61 -24.45 -19.53 -7.32
C PRO A 61 -23.00 -19.62 -7.83
N ASN A 62 -22.26 -20.60 -7.28
CA ASN A 62 -20.82 -20.77 -7.49
C ASN A 62 -20.43 -21.10 -8.95
N ASP A 63 -21.40 -21.49 -9.78
CA ASP A 63 -21.24 -21.70 -11.22
C ASP A 63 -21.08 -20.38 -11.99
N VAL A 64 -21.61 -19.28 -11.45
CA VAL A 64 -21.52 -17.95 -12.09
C VAL A 64 -20.28 -17.20 -11.64
N ILE A 65 -20.03 -17.13 -10.33
CA ILE A 65 -18.82 -16.53 -9.76
C ILE A 65 -18.31 -17.42 -8.64
N ASN A 66 -17.09 -17.92 -8.79
CA ASN A 66 -16.41 -18.66 -7.74
C ASN A 66 -15.23 -17.86 -7.19
N ILE A 67 -15.42 -17.25 -6.02
CA ILE A 67 -14.37 -16.51 -5.32
C ILE A 67 -13.75 -17.44 -4.26
N LYS A 68 -12.58 -18.01 -4.55
CA LYS A 68 -11.90 -18.95 -3.64
C LYS A 68 -11.30 -18.27 -2.40
N SER A 69 -10.72 -17.09 -2.58
CA SER A 69 -9.98 -16.32 -1.57
C SER A 69 -10.40 -14.84 -1.58
N LYS A 70 -10.30 -14.17 -0.44
CA LYS A 70 -10.52 -12.71 -0.34
C LYS A 70 -9.52 -11.91 -1.17
N GLU A 71 -8.34 -12.47 -1.43
CA GLU A 71 -7.28 -11.82 -2.22
C GLU A 71 -7.70 -11.58 -3.67
N TYR A 72 -8.57 -12.42 -4.25
CA TYR A 72 -9.09 -12.22 -5.60
C TYR A 72 -9.88 -10.91 -5.72
N CYS A 73 -10.58 -10.49 -4.67
CA CYS A 73 -11.28 -9.20 -4.66
C CYS A 73 -10.32 -8.00 -4.61
N SER A 74 -9.03 -8.21 -4.29
CA SER A 74 -7.99 -7.18 -4.29
C SER A 74 -7.21 -7.10 -5.62
N ASP A 75 -7.55 -7.95 -6.60
CA ASP A 75 -6.99 -7.93 -7.94
C ASP A 75 -7.92 -7.17 -8.89
N LEU A 76 -7.41 -6.09 -9.49
CA LEU A 76 -8.16 -5.27 -10.43
C LEU A 76 -8.58 -6.07 -11.68
N ASN A 77 -7.73 -6.99 -12.15
CA ASN A 77 -8.05 -7.81 -13.32
C ASN A 77 -9.22 -8.75 -13.01
N TYR A 78 -9.23 -9.33 -11.81
CA TYR A 78 -10.33 -10.18 -11.37
C TYR A 78 -11.65 -9.40 -11.30
N LEU A 79 -11.62 -8.20 -10.70
CA LEU A 79 -12.79 -7.31 -10.62
C LEU A 79 -13.30 -6.91 -12.02
N LYS A 80 -12.40 -6.70 -12.98
CA LYS A 80 -12.73 -6.37 -14.38
C LYS A 80 -13.39 -7.55 -15.10
N VAL A 81 -12.79 -8.74 -15.01
CA VAL A 81 -13.29 -9.97 -15.65
C VAL A 81 -14.69 -10.34 -15.13
N HIS A 82 -14.91 -10.22 -13.82
CA HIS A 82 -16.19 -10.55 -13.19
C HIS A 82 -17.16 -9.36 -13.10
N LYS A 83 -16.87 -8.27 -13.85
CA LYS A 83 -17.76 -7.11 -14.01
C LYS A 83 -18.13 -6.39 -12.69
N PHE A 84 -17.34 -6.55 -11.63
CA PHE A 84 -17.57 -5.83 -10.36
C PHE A 84 -17.37 -4.31 -10.49
N LEU A 85 -16.62 -3.87 -11.50
CA LEU A 85 -16.42 -2.44 -11.81
C LEU A 85 -17.70 -1.71 -12.25
N TYR A 86 -18.78 -2.45 -12.57
CA TYR A 86 -20.10 -1.89 -12.85
C TYR A 86 -20.87 -1.53 -11.56
N LEU A 87 -20.42 -2.06 -10.43
CA LEU A 87 -21.05 -1.90 -9.12
C LEU A 87 -20.32 -0.84 -8.30
N VAL A 88 -20.18 0.32 -8.91
CA VAL A 88 -19.45 1.48 -8.38
C VAL A 88 -20.43 2.64 -8.32
N ARG A 89 -20.32 3.55 -7.36
CA ARG A 89 -21.24 4.72 -7.30
C ARG A 89 -21.13 5.61 -8.54
N SER A 90 -22.26 6.18 -9.00
CA SER A 90 -22.26 7.13 -10.13
C SER A 90 -21.81 8.55 -9.72
N SER A 91 -21.99 8.90 -8.45
CA SER A 91 -21.59 10.18 -7.85
C SER A 91 -21.15 9.97 -6.40
N SER A 92 -20.49 10.95 -5.77
CA SER A 92 -20.01 10.84 -4.37
C SER A 92 -21.12 10.48 -3.37
N ASP A 93 -22.35 10.96 -3.64
CA ASP A 93 -23.48 10.92 -2.71
C ASP A 93 -24.39 9.70 -2.93
N THR A 94 -24.15 8.92 -3.99
CA THR A 94 -24.90 7.70 -4.27
C THR A 94 -24.16 6.49 -3.70
N SER A 95 -24.93 5.52 -3.20
CA SER A 95 -24.38 4.22 -2.78
C SER A 95 -24.83 3.13 -3.75
N CYS A 96 -23.86 2.37 -4.23
CA CYS A 96 -24.09 1.20 -5.08
C CYS A 96 -23.63 -0.05 -4.32
N THR A 97 -24.58 -0.80 -3.74
CA THR A 97 -24.26 -1.98 -2.92
C THR A 97 -25.11 -3.19 -3.27
N LEU A 98 -24.47 -4.35 -3.40
CA LEU A 98 -25.13 -5.64 -3.60
C LEU A 98 -25.92 -6.13 -2.39
N LYS A 99 -25.95 -5.38 -1.27
CA LYS A 99 -26.89 -5.65 -0.18
C LYS A 99 -28.35 -5.43 -0.60
N ASP A 100 -28.60 -4.54 -1.56
CA ASP A 100 -29.94 -4.36 -2.10
C ASP A 100 -30.31 -5.60 -2.95
N LYS A 101 -31.37 -6.30 -2.52
CA LYS A 101 -31.89 -7.49 -3.18
C LYS A 101 -32.27 -7.24 -4.65
N LYS A 102 -32.82 -6.05 -4.97
CA LYS A 102 -33.20 -5.72 -6.35
C LYS A 102 -31.95 -5.57 -7.22
N LEU A 103 -30.96 -4.83 -6.73
CA LEU A 103 -29.69 -4.63 -7.43
C LEU A 103 -28.94 -5.96 -7.62
N CYS A 104 -28.92 -6.80 -6.58
CA CYS A 104 -28.25 -8.09 -6.60
C CYS A 104 -28.86 -9.04 -7.65
N ASN A 105 -30.19 -9.15 -7.70
CA ASN A 105 -30.85 -9.97 -8.71
C ASN A 105 -30.59 -9.46 -10.13
N THR A 106 -30.64 -8.13 -10.33
CA THR A 106 -30.31 -7.51 -11.64
C THR A 106 -28.87 -7.78 -12.04
N PHE A 107 -27.93 -7.72 -11.10
CA PHE A 107 -26.52 -8.05 -11.34
C PHE A 107 -26.34 -9.53 -11.70
N LEU A 108 -27.04 -10.43 -11.02
CA LEU A 108 -27.01 -11.87 -11.33
C LEU A 108 -27.55 -12.14 -12.74
N ASP A 109 -28.65 -11.49 -13.12
CA ASP A 109 -29.21 -11.59 -14.47
C ASP A 109 -28.27 -11.01 -15.54
N PHE A 110 -27.53 -9.93 -15.21
CA PHE A 110 -26.48 -9.37 -16.06
C PHE A 110 -25.29 -10.31 -16.26
N LEU A 111 -24.88 -11.04 -15.23
CA LEU A 111 -23.84 -12.06 -15.35
C LEU A 111 -24.30 -13.23 -16.23
N LYS A 112 -25.58 -13.60 -16.16
CA LYS A 112 -26.20 -14.66 -16.97
C LYS A 112 -26.55 -14.22 -18.40
N ASN A 113 -26.14 -13.02 -18.83
CA ASN A 113 -26.43 -12.44 -20.14
C ASN A 113 -27.94 -12.41 -20.50
N LYS A 114 -28.82 -12.31 -19.50
CA LYS A 114 -30.26 -12.14 -19.76
C LYS A 114 -30.56 -10.73 -20.26
N PRO A 115 -31.61 -10.54 -21.08
CA PRO A 115 -32.01 -9.20 -21.53
C PRO A 115 -32.43 -8.37 -20.32
N ILE A 116 -31.79 -7.22 -20.15
CA ILE A 116 -32.04 -6.32 -19.02
C ILE A 116 -32.96 -5.19 -19.48
N THR A 117 -33.94 -4.84 -18.65
CA THR A 117 -34.87 -3.72 -18.88
C THR A 117 -34.17 -2.36 -18.86
N LEU A 118 -34.86 -1.32 -19.32
CA LEU A 118 -34.33 0.05 -19.37
C LEU A 118 -33.89 0.53 -17.97
N ASP A 119 -32.61 0.91 -17.88
CA ASP A 119 -31.87 1.42 -16.72
C ASP A 119 -31.76 0.52 -15.46
N PRO A 120 -31.01 -0.60 -15.54
CA PRO A 120 -30.88 -1.55 -14.42
C PRO A 120 -30.07 -1.07 -13.22
N PHE A 121 -29.25 -0.04 -13.42
CA PHE A 121 -28.21 0.39 -12.49
C PHE A 121 -28.32 1.90 -12.26
N SER A 122 -29.51 2.40 -11.90
CA SER A 122 -29.79 3.84 -11.79
C SER A 122 -28.83 4.60 -10.85
N ASN A 123 -28.32 3.92 -9.81
CA ASN A 123 -27.44 4.50 -8.80
C ASN A 123 -25.97 4.04 -8.93
N CYS A 124 -25.67 3.18 -9.90
CA CYS A 124 -24.34 2.65 -10.12
C CYS A 124 -23.77 3.18 -11.44
N SER A 125 -22.47 3.46 -11.45
CA SER A 125 -21.76 3.87 -12.63
C SER A 125 -21.77 2.72 -13.64
N LYS A 126 -22.31 2.99 -14.83
CA LYS A 126 -22.39 2.04 -15.96
C LYS A 126 -21.03 1.89 -16.66
N TYR A 127 -19.91 1.97 -15.94
CA TYR A 127 -18.59 1.91 -16.55
C TYR A 127 -18.36 0.50 -17.10
N SER A 128 -18.51 0.43 -18.42
CA SER A 128 -18.67 -0.78 -19.22
C SER A 128 -17.62 -0.80 -20.33
N GLY A 129 -16.34 -0.74 -19.94
CA GLY A 129 -15.22 -0.83 -20.89
C GLY A 129 -14.22 0.31 -20.76
N ASP A 130 -12.94 -0.06 -20.91
CA ASP A 130 -11.73 0.78 -21.08
C ASP A 130 -11.58 2.00 -20.18
N ALA A 131 -12.15 1.98 -18.97
CA ALA A 131 -11.70 2.88 -17.93
C ALA A 131 -10.20 2.62 -17.72
N PRO A 132 -9.32 3.65 -17.83
CA PRO A 132 -7.91 3.49 -17.57
C PRO A 132 -7.75 2.98 -16.13
N ASP A 133 -6.76 2.12 -15.88
CA ASP A 133 -6.56 1.50 -14.56
C ASP A 133 -6.45 2.57 -13.45
N ASP A 134 -5.95 3.76 -13.82
CA ASP A 134 -5.88 4.98 -13.03
C ASP A 134 -7.21 5.50 -12.48
N TYR A 135 -8.35 5.11 -13.08
CA TYR A 135 -9.67 5.56 -12.62
C TYR A 135 -10.10 4.92 -11.31
N PHE A 136 -9.64 3.70 -11.01
CA PHE A 136 -10.03 2.97 -9.79
C PHE A 136 -8.92 2.94 -8.73
N LEU A 137 -7.69 3.27 -9.13
CA LEU A 137 -6.53 3.28 -8.26
C LEU A 137 -6.31 4.66 -7.67
N GLU A 138 -5.96 4.73 -6.40
CA GLU A 138 -5.65 6.02 -5.73
C GLU A 138 -4.35 6.62 -6.29
N ASN A 139 -3.38 5.77 -6.66
CA ASN A 139 -2.16 6.18 -7.32
C ASN A 139 -1.56 5.01 -8.12
N THR A 140 -1.49 5.15 -9.44
CA THR A 140 -0.95 4.12 -10.34
C THR A 140 0.55 3.90 -10.22
N TYR A 141 1.26 4.84 -9.61
CA TYR A 141 2.71 4.75 -9.40
C TYR A 141 3.09 4.17 -8.03
N ASN A 142 2.13 3.89 -7.15
CA ASN A 142 2.42 3.29 -5.85
C ASN A 142 2.80 1.81 -6.04
N LYS A 143 4.09 1.51 -5.82
CA LYS A 143 4.60 0.13 -5.80
C LYS A 143 4.06 -0.63 -4.59
N SER A 144 3.83 -1.93 -4.82
CA SER A 144 3.43 -2.99 -3.88
C SER A 144 3.74 -2.69 -2.41
N ASP A 145 2.73 -2.88 -1.55
CA ASP A 145 2.80 -2.70 -0.09
C ASP A 145 3.99 -3.43 0.56
N ILE A 146 4.47 -4.53 -0.06
CA ILE A 146 5.66 -5.28 0.39
C ILE A 146 6.93 -4.44 0.27
N TYR A 147 7.06 -3.65 -0.80
CA TYR A 147 8.20 -2.76 -0.98
C TYR A 147 8.21 -1.67 0.08
N LEU A 148 7.04 -1.14 0.41
CA LEU A 148 6.93 -0.09 1.42
C LEU A 148 7.17 -0.62 2.84
N LEU A 149 6.65 -1.81 3.16
CA LEU A 149 6.94 -2.51 4.41
C LEU A 149 8.43 -2.81 4.56
N SER A 150 9.07 -3.32 3.50
CA SER A 150 10.51 -3.58 3.48
C SER A 150 11.32 -2.31 3.72
N LEU A 151 10.95 -1.20 3.06
CA LEU A 151 11.59 0.09 3.25
C LEU A 151 11.43 0.61 4.70
N SER A 152 10.23 0.49 5.27
CA SER A 152 9.94 0.86 6.66
C SER A 152 10.79 0.07 7.65
N LEU A 153 10.91 -1.24 7.43
CA LEU A 153 11.69 -2.15 8.26
C LEU A 153 13.19 -1.84 8.22
N ILE A 154 13.72 -1.49 7.04
CA ILE A 154 15.11 -1.02 6.89
C ILE A 154 15.34 0.27 7.68
N PHE A 155 14.43 1.24 7.59
CA PHE A 155 14.55 2.49 8.37
C PHE A 155 14.47 2.24 9.87
N PHE A 156 13.60 1.35 10.32
CA PHE A 156 13.51 0.96 11.73
C PHE A 156 14.84 0.39 12.25
N PHE A 157 15.49 -0.51 11.50
CA PHE A 157 16.82 -1.03 11.85
C PHE A 157 17.90 0.05 11.85
N PHE A 158 17.84 1.00 10.92
CA PHE A 158 18.78 2.12 10.88
C PHE A 158 18.64 3.03 12.11
N PHE A 159 17.42 3.40 12.52
CA PHE A 159 17.23 4.24 13.70
C PHE A 159 17.56 3.51 15.00
N THR A 160 17.18 2.24 15.14
CA THR A 160 17.51 1.45 16.33
C THR A 160 19.03 1.28 16.49
N THR A 161 19.78 1.05 15.41
CA THR A 161 21.25 0.97 15.47
C THR A 161 21.88 2.31 15.86
N ILE A 162 21.39 3.45 15.36
CA ILE A 162 21.86 4.77 15.78
C ILE A 162 21.62 5.00 17.28
N ILE A 163 20.42 4.67 17.77
CA ILE A 163 20.06 4.82 19.19
C ILE A 163 20.96 3.94 20.07
N LEU A 164 21.16 2.67 19.69
CA LEU A 164 22.05 1.76 20.42
C LEU A 164 23.49 2.27 20.45
N PHE A 165 23.98 2.83 19.33
CA PHE A 165 25.33 3.41 19.27
C PHE A 165 25.46 4.66 20.15
N ALA A 166 24.44 5.52 20.18
CA ALA A 166 24.40 6.69 21.06
C ALA A 166 24.39 6.29 22.54
N ILE A 167 23.60 5.27 22.91
CA ILE A 167 23.57 4.70 24.26
C ILE A 167 24.94 4.12 24.62
N PHE A 168 25.59 3.40 23.72
CA PHE A 168 26.93 2.85 23.94
C PHE A 168 27.96 3.95 24.23
N ILE A 169 27.95 5.05 23.45
CA ILE A 169 28.83 6.21 23.70
C ILE A 169 28.54 6.83 25.07
N LEU A 170 27.27 7.03 25.41
CA LEU A 170 26.88 7.60 26.70
C LEU A 170 27.34 6.75 27.88
N ILE A 171 27.17 5.42 27.80
CA ILE A 171 27.67 4.50 28.83
C ILE A 171 29.18 4.64 28.93
N ARG A 172 29.90 4.55 27.80
CA ARG A 172 31.36 4.63 27.76
C ARG A 172 31.93 5.91 28.38
N VAL A 173 31.31 7.06 28.14
CA VAL A 173 31.77 8.34 28.70
C VAL A 173 31.51 8.43 30.20
N ASN A 174 30.41 7.85 30.67
CA ASN A 174 29.97 7.99 32.07
C ASN A 174 30.48 6.88 32.99
N THR A 175 30.95 5.74 32.46
CA THR A 175 31.58 4.70 33.27
C THR A 175 33.06 5.02 33.52
N PRO A 176 33.47 5.39 34.74
CA PRO A 176 34.88 5.52 35.08
C PRO A 176 35.54 4.13 35.00
N ILE A 177 36.66 4.05 34.29
CA ILE A 177 37.43 2.81 34.18
C ILE A 177 38.26 2.66 35.45
N ASP A 178 38.01 1.57 36.19
CA ASP A 178 38.88 1.17 37.28
C ASP A 178 40.27 0.85 36.72
N SER A 179 41.27 1.59 37.20
CA SER A 179 42.66 1.52 36.72
C SER A 179 43.34 0.16 36.96
N SER A 180 42.70 -0.71 37.75
CA SER A 180 43.09 -2.10 38.02
C SER A 180 42.90 -3.05 36.82
N PHE A 181 42.09 -2.69 35.81
CA PHE A 181 41.85 -3.52 34.61
C PHE A 181 42.72 -3.16 33.40
N LYS A 182 43.82 -2.44 33.62
CA LYS A 182 44.73 -2.01 32.54
C LYS A 182 45.56 -3.19 32.01
N ILE A 183 44.99 -3.96 31.09
CA ILE A 183 45.66 -5.06 30.39
C ILE A 183 46.78 -4.52 29.47
N ASN A 184 47.96 -5.12 29.58
CA ASN A 184 49.14 -4.75 28.78
C ASN A 184 48.91 -5.08 27.28
N SER A 185 48.77 -4.04 26.45
CA SER A 185 48.40 -4.13 25.03
C SER A 185 49.47 -4.73 24.11
N GLU A 186 50.68 -4.88 24.62
CA GLU A 186 51.80 -5.41 23.84
C GLU A 186 51.78 -6.94 23.71
N ARG A 187 51.07 -7.64 24.61
CA ARG A 187 50.98 -9.12 24.59
C ARG A 187 49.76 -9.69 23.85
N LEU A 188 48.90 -8.85 23.27
CA LEU A 188 47.65 -9.29 22.65
C LEU A 188 47.79 -9.50 21.14
N ASN A 189 47.24 -10.61 20.64
CA ASN A 189 47.14 -10.92 19.21
C ASN A 189 46.35 -9.85 18.43
N ILE A 190 46.68 -9.67 17.14
CA ILE A 190 46.06 -8.66 16.25
C ILE A 190 44.52 -8.73 16.23
N PHE A 191 43.95 -9.94 16.29
CA PHE A 191 42.50 -10.12 16.35
C PHE A 191 41.86 -9.45 17.57
N PHE A 192 42.46 -9.62 18.76
CA PHE A 192 42.00 -8.98 19.99
C PHE A 192 42.26 -7.47 20.04
N ARG A 193 43.15 -6.94 19.17
CA ARG A 193 43.30 -5.49 19.01
C ARG A 193 42.14 -4.85 18.25
N PHE A 194 41.55 -5.54 17.27
CA PHE A 194 40.41 -5.03 16.50
C PHE A 194 39.10 -5.03 17.31
N THR A 195 38.84 -6.09 18.07
CA THR A 195 37.65 -6.16 18.94
C THR A 195 37.70 -5.12 20.07
N ARG A 196 38.89 -4.59 20.39
CA ARG A 196 39.11 -3.58 21.42
C ARG A 196 38.53 -2.19 21.10
N ILE A 197 38.18 -1.91 19.84
CA ILE A 197 37.49 -0.67 19.46
C ILE A 197 36.06 -0.64 20.03
N PHE A 198 35.47 -1.82 20.20
CA PHE A 198 34.14 -2.04 20.77
C PHE A 198 34.17 -2.44 22.26
N ASP A 199 35.36 -2.48 22.85
CA ASP A 199 35.55 -2.82 24.24
C ASP A 199 35.38 -1.55 25.11
N VAL A 200 34.58 -1.68 26.17
CA VAL A 200 34.21 -0.57 27.07
C VAL A 200 35.37 -0.22 28.02
N TRP A 201 36.33 -1.14 28.19
CA TRP A 201 37.36 -1.12 29.24
C TRP A 201 38.73 -0.58 28.80
N LYS A 202 38.79 0.61 28.21
CA LYS A 202 40.07 1.26 27.84
C LYS A 202 40.27 2.61 28.51
#